data_AF-A0A519DFX3-F1
#
_entry.id   AF-A0A519DFX3-F1
#
_cell.length_a   1.000
_cell.length_b   1.000
_cell.length_c   1.000
_cell.angle_alpha   90.00
_cell.angle_beta   90.00
_cell.angle_gamma   90.00
#
_symmetry.space_group_name_H-M   'P 1'
#
loop_
_entity.id
_entity.type
_entity.pdbx_description
1 polymer ?
#
loop_
_entity_poly.entity_id
_entity_poly.type
_entity_poly.pdbx_seq_one_letter_code
_entity_poly.pdbx_strand_id
1 'polypeptide(L)'
;MGIHSENARITPLERSFSLYRSVIDGDPNVEVIDYGLVVKGGLDILWRITPGRGAHNAPYLIQTMAKNRIGLGQPICMFDNAELPLGDRLSSVVLGLLNDDKLIHQFEQIKYAVHQYKLVNERGFDATPHCDLFP
;
A
#
# COMPACT_ATOMS: atom_id res chain seq x y z
N MET A 1 -24.39 -28.38 -9.88
CA MET A 1 -24.15 -28.19 -11.33
C MET A 1 -23.19 -27.02 -11.48
N GLY A 2 -21.90 -27.30 -11.67
CA GLY A 2 -20.90 -26.26 -11.93
C GLY A 2 -20.87 -25.95 -13.42
N ILE A 3 -20.66 -24.69 -13.78
CA ILE A 3 -20.45 -24.28 -15.16
C ILE A 3 -19.09 -24.84 -15.60
N HIS A 4 -19.02 -25.54 -16.73
CA HIS A 4 -17.74 -26.00 -17.29
C HIS A 4 -16.80 -24.79 -17.48
N SER A 5 -15.51 -24.91 -17.11
CA SER A 5 -14.54 -23.80 -17.09
C SER A 5 -14.41 -23.08 -18.43
N GLU A 6 -14.57 -23.83 -19.52
CA GLU A 6 -14.59 -23.35 -20.91
C GLU A 6 -15.78 -22.42 -21.25
N ASN A 7 -16.84 -22.42 -20.45
CA ASN A 7 -18.00 -21.53 -20.58
C ASN A 7 -17.98 -20.34 -19.60
N ALA A 8 -17.07 -20.33 -18.63
CA ALA A 8 -16.92 -19.22 -17.69
C ALA A 8 -16.15 -18.07 -18.36
N ARG A 9 -16.88 -17.13 -18.99
CA ARG A 9 -16.28 -15.89 -19.48
C ARG A 9 -15.93 -14.99 -18.30
N ILE A 10 -14.70 -15.12 -17.79
CA ILE A 10 -14.15 -14.18 -16.81
C ILE A 10 -14.00 -12.81 -17.47
N THR A 11 -14.70 -11.81 -16.93
CA THR A 11 -14.64 -10.41 -17.34
C THR A 11 -13.27 -9.78 -17.06
N PRO A 12 -12.89 -8.68 -17.74
CA PRO A 12 -11.67 -7.95 -17.42
C PRO A 12 -11.58 -7.54 -15.94
N LEU A 13 -12.71 -7.17 -15.33
CA LEU A 13 -12.79 -6.81 -13.91
C LEU A 13 -12.49 -8.02 -13.01
N GLU A 14 -13.08 -9.18 -13.29
CA GLU A 14 -12.82 -10.38 -12.50
C GLU A 14 -11.37 -10.86 -12.65
N ARG A 15 -10.77 -10.72 -13.84
CA ARG A 15 -9.33 -11.02 -14.03
C ARG A 15 -8.44 -10.08 -13.22
N SER A 16 -8.78 -8.80 -13.21
CA SER A 16 -8.11 -7.77 -12.41
C SER A 16 -8.09 -8.12 -10.93
N PHE A 17 -9.25 -8.47 -10.36
CA PHE A 17 -9.34 -8.85 -8.97
C PHE A 17 -8.74 -10.24 -8.68
N SER A 18 -8.75 -11.15 -9.65
CA SER A 18 -8.08 -12.44 -9.53
C SER A 18 -6.56 -12.27 -9.43
N LEU A 19 -5.98 -11.40 -10.26
CA LEU A 19 -4.56 -11.01 -10.15
C LEU A 19 -4.27 -10.41 -8.78
N TYR A 20 -5.06 -9.42 -8.37
CA TYR A 20 -4.90 -8.78 -7.06
C TYR A 20 -4.95 -9.79 -5.92
N ARG A 21 -5.90 -10.72 -5.95
CA ARG A 21 -5.99 -11.76 -4.93
C ARG A 21 -4.80 -12.70 -4.95
N SER A 22 -4.28 -13.05 -6.13
CA SER A 22 -3.08 -13.89 -6.25
C SER A 22 -1.83 -13.22 -5.66
N VAL A 23 -1.72 -11.88 -5.77
CA VAL A 23 -0.63 -11.11 -5.16
C VAL A 23 -0.77 -11.07 -3.64
N ILE A 24 -1.97 -10.77 -3.12
CA ILE A 24 -2.22 -10.70 -1.68
C ILE A 24 -2.02 -12.05 -1.00
N ASP A 25 -2.61 -13.11 -1.57
CA ASP A 25 -2.60 -14.44 -0.95
C ASP A 25 -1.27 -15.17 -1.17
N GLY A 26 -0.48 -14.73 -2.15
CA GLY A 26 0.78 -15.36 -2.54
C GLY A 26 1.99 -14.93 -1.72
N ASP A 27 1.91 -13.83 -0.95
CA ASP A 27 3.04 -13.29 -0.21
C ASP A 27 2.74 -13.12 1.29
N PRO A 28 3.47 -13.79 2.20
CA PRO A 28 3.24 -13.71 3.64
C PRO A 28 3.53 -12.32 4.24
N ASN A 29 4.16 -11.41 3.50
CA ASN A 29 4.38 -10.03 3.93
C ASN A 29 3.17 -9.12 3.67
N VAL A 30 2.10 -9.65 3.08
CA VAL A 30 0.84 -8.92 2.88
C VAL A 30 -0.20 -9.45 3.87
N GLU A 31 -0.66 -8.58 4.76
CA GLU A 31 -1.70 -8.87 5.74
C GLU A 31 -2.99 -8.13 5.35
N VAL A 32 -4.11 -8.85 5.29
CA VAL A 32 -5.44 -8.25 5.16
C VAL A 32 -5.94 -7.86 6.54
N ILE A 33 -6.37 -6.60 6.69
CA ILE A 33 -6.95 -6.06 7.93
C ILE A 33 -8.37 -5.53 7.67
N ASP A 34 -9.14 -5.28 8.74
CA ASP A 34 -10.57 -4.89 8.67
C ASP A 34 -10.88 -3.77 7.67
N TYR A 35 -9.97 -2.81 7.48
CA TYR A 35 -10.15 -1.68 6.57
C TYR A 35 -8.95 -1.46 5.64
N GLY A 36 -8.36 -2.53 5.11
CA GLY A 36 -7.31 -2.41 4.10
C GLY A 36 -6.27 -3.51 4.12
N LEU A 37 -5.05 -3.14 3.75
CA LEU A 37 -3.89 -4.01 3.73
C LEU A 37 -2.74 -3.41 4.54
N VAL A 38 -1.92 -4.29 5.10
CA VAL A 38 -0.57 -3.96 5.56
C VAL A 38 0.42 -4.72 4.69
N VAL A 39 1.39 -4.02 4.12
CA VAL A 39 2.49 -4.60 3.33
C VAL A 39 3.78 -4.36 4.08
N LYS A 40 4.48 -5.42 4.44
CA LYS A 40 5.83 -5.36 5.00
C LYS A 40 6.84 -5.34 3.85
N GLY A 41 7.46 -4.20 3.60
CA GLY A 41 8.41 -4.02 2.49
C GLY A 41 9.79 -4.63 2.76
N GLY A 42 10.63 -4.68 1.72
CA GLY A 42 12.02 -5.15 1.78
C GLY A 42 12.92 -4.37 2.74
N LEU A 43 12.56 -3.13 3.07
CA LEU A 43 13.22 -2.31 4.10
C LEU A 43 12.75 -2.61 5.54
N ASP A 44 11.95 -3.66 5.76
CA ASP A 44 11.35 -4.02 7.07
C ASP A 44 10.40 -2.93 7.63
N ILE A 45 9.84 -2.11 6.75
CA ILE A 45 8.87 -1.08 7.10
C ILE A 45 7.44 -1.54 6.79
N LEU A 46 6.49 -1.07 7.59
CA LEU A 46 5.08 -1.38 7.41
C LEU A 46 4.41 -0.28 6.60
N TRP A 47 3.84 -0.66 5.47
CA TRP A 47 2.98 0.18 4.64
C TRP A 47 1.53 -0.18 4.86
N ARG A 48 0.66 0.81 4.88
CA ARG A 48 -0.78 0.64 5.02
C ARG A 48 -1.46 1.18 3.76
N ILE A 49 -2.34 0.37 3.20
CA ILE A 49 -3.20 0.74 2.07
C ILE A 49 -4.65 0.69 2.55
N THR A 50 -5.39 1.79 2.49
CA THR A 50 -6.80 1.83 2.92
C THR A 50 -7.70 2.52 1.90
N PRO A 51 -8.99 2.16 1.80
CA PRO A 51 -9.94 2.90 0.98
C PRO A 51 -10.05 4.37 1.38
N GLY A 52 -10.15 5.26 0.40
CA GLY A 52 -10.38 6.70 0.60
C GLY A 52 -9.72 7.55 -0.48
N ARG A 53 -9.73 8.87 -0.33
CA ARG A 53 -9.18 9.78 -1.34
C ARG A 53 -7.68 9.99 -1.10
N GLY A 54 -6.86 9.23 -1.81
CA GLY A 54 -5.40 9.35 -1.77
C GLY A 54 -4.85 10.49 -2.64
N ALA A 55 -3.53 10.46 -2.83
CA ALA A 55 -2.84 11.40 -3.71
C ALA A 55 -3.43 11.34 -5.13
N HIS A 56 -3.59 12.51 -5.76
CA HIS A 56 -4.21 12.67 -7.09
C HIS A 56 -5.63 12.06 -7.22
N ASN A 57 -6.38 11.97 -6.11
CA ASN A 57 -7.72 11.36 -6.04
C ASN A 57 -7.75 9.85 -6.30
N ALA A 58 -6.63 9.14 -6.13
CA ALA A 58 -6.64 7.68 -6.11
C ALA A 58 -7.68 7.16 -5.09
N PRO A 59 -8.38 6.04 -5.36
CA PRO A 59 -9.43 5.50 -4.49
C PRO A 59 -8.89 4.79 -3.24
N TYR A 60 -7.59 4.93 -2.95
CA TYR A 60 -6.90 4.39 -1.79
C TYR A 60 -5.83 5.37 -1.30
N LEU A 61 -5.56 5.33 0.01
CA LEU A 61 -4.45 6.01 0.64
C LEU A 61 -3.30 5.03 0.87
N ILE A 62 -2.07 5.49 0.69
CA ILE A 62 -0.84 4.74 0.98
C ILE A 62 -0.03 5.52 1.98
N GLN A 63 0.26 4.95 3.15
CA GLN A 63 1.05 5.58 4.21
C GLN A 63 1.98 4.56 4.86
N THR A 64 3.05 5.00 5.52
CA THR A 64 3.75 4.12 6.46
C THR A 64 2.90 3.96 7.72
N MET A 65 3.15 2.90 8.49
CA MET A 65 2.39 2.56 9.68
C MET A 65 3.35 2.27 10.83
N ALA A 66 3.19 2.92 11.98
CA ALA A 66 3.97 2.60 13.17
C ALA A 66 3.67 1.17 13.67
N LYS A 67 4.54 0.64 14.53
CA LYS A 67 4.36 -0.70 15.14
C LYS A 67 3.05 -0.85 15.92
N ASN A 68 2.51 0.24 16.46
CA ASN A 68 1.19 0.29 17.12
C ASN A 68 0.00 0.40 16.13
N ARG A 69 0.25 0.17 14.83
CA ARG A 69 -0.73 0.21 13.73
C ARG A 69 -1.34 1.59 13.44
N ILE A 70 -0.72 2.67 13.90
CA ILE A 70 -1.12 4.05 13.56
C ILE A 70 -0.48 4.47 12.23
N GLY A 71 -1.26 5.01 11.30
CA GLY A 71 -0.76 5.57 10.05
C GLY A 71 0.11 6.81 10.28
N LEU A 72 1.21 6.93 9.56
CA LEU A 72 2.20 8.00 9.70
C LEU A 72 2.28 8.88 8.46
N GLY A 73 2.51 10.17 8.70
CA GLY A 73 2.77 11.15 7.64
C GLY A 73 1.59 11.36 6.68
N GLN A 74 1.87 12.06 5.58
CA GLN A 74 0.89 12.29 4.53
C GLN A 74 0.82 11.09 3.57
N PRO A 75 -0.36 10.80 2.99
CA PRO A 75 -0.50 9.78 1.95
C PRO A 75 0.46 10.04 0.79
N ILE A 76 1.21 9.01 0.39
CA ILE A 76 2.12 9.07 -0.76
C ILE A 76 1.39 8.71 -2.06
N CYS A 77 1.92 9.20 -3.18
CA CYS A 77 1.51 8.75 -4.50
C CYS A 77 2.43 7.63 -4.96
N MET A 78 1.83 6.48 -5.28
CA MET A 78 2.48 5.46 -6.10
C MET A 78 1.57 5.21 -7.28
N PHE A 79 2.10 5.50 -8.47
CA PHE A 79 1.56 5.16 -9.79
C PHE A 79 0.04 4.96 -9.85
N ASP A 80 -0.70 5.94 -10.35
CA ASP A 80 -2.13 5.77 -10.66
C ASP A 80 -2.38 6.18 -12.12
N ASN A 81 -2.07 5.28 -13.06
CA ASN A 81 -2.67 5.41 -14.39
C ASN A 81 -4.12 4.97 -14.30
N ALA A 82 -5.04 5.95 -14.22
CA ALA A 82 -6.47 5.74 -13.97
C ALA A 82 -7.19 4.87 -15.02
N GLU A 83 -6.55 4.59 -16.16
CA GLU A 83 -7.09 3.72 -17.21
C GLU A 83 -7.05 2.23 -16.85
N LEU A 84 -6.22 1.82 -15.89
CA LEU A 84 -6.13 0.42 -15.47
C LEU A 84 -7.25 0.04 -14.50
N PRO A 85 -7.80 -1.19 -14.59
CA PRO A 85 -8.74 -1.70 -13.60
C PRO A 85 -8.16 -1.65 -12.18
N LEU A 86 -9.03 -1.48 -11.18
CA LEU A 86 -8.60 -1.23 -9.80
C LEU A 86 -7.69 -2.34 -9.22
N GLY A 87 -7.98 -3.60 -9.52
CA GLY A 87 -7.15 -4.72 -9.05
C GLY A 87 -5.73 -4.69 -9.62
N ASP A 88 -5.54 -4.32 -10.88
CA ASP A 88 -4.22 -4.20 -11.53
C ASP A 88 -3.40 -3.07 -10.91
N ARG A 89 -4.06 -1.94 -10.62
CA ARG A 89 -3.45 -0.80 -9.93
C ARG A 89 -3.02 -1.17 -8.52
N LEU A 90 -3.91 -1.77 -7.74
CA LEU A 90 -3.59 -2.23 -6.38
C LEU A 90 -2.49 -3.31 -6.38
N SER A 91 -2.51 -4.22 -7.36
CA SER A 91 -1.45 -5.23 -7.52
C SER A 91 -0.10 -4.56 -7.76
N SER A 92 -0.05 -3.57 -8.64
CA SER A 92 1.17 -2.82 -8.95
C SER A 92 1.69 -2.04 -7.74
N VAL A 93 0.79 -1.44 -6.96
CA VAL A 93 1.13 -0.77 -5.69
C VAL A 93 1.71 -1.77 -4.68
N VAL A 94 1.02 -2.90 -4.43
CA VAL A 94 1.47 -3.92 -3.46
C VAL A 94 2.84 -4.49 -3.86
N LEU A 95 3.02 -4.88 -5.13
CA LEU A 95 4.29 -5.38 -5.64
C LEU A 95 5.40 -4.32 -5.55
N GLY A 96 5.08 -3.05 -5.79
CA GLY A 96 6.02 -1.95 -5.60
C GLY A 96 6.46 -1.81 -4.14
N LEU A 97 5.51 -1.84 -3.20
CA LEU A 97 5.77 -1.71 -1.77
C LEU A 97 6.55 -2.90 -1.19
N LEU A 98 6.32 -4.12 -1.68
CA LEU A 98 7.14 -5.29 -1.35
C LEU A 98 8.61 -5.09 -1.75
N ASN A 99 8.87 -4.27 -2.79
CA ASN A 99 10.21 -3.92 -3.30
C ASN A 99 10.59 -2.46 -2.97
N ASP A 100 10.17 -1.95 -1.81
CA ASP A 100 10.44 -0.57 -1.41
C ASP A 100 11.93 -0.21 -1.27
N ASP A 101 12.81 -1.20 -1.08
CA ASP A 101 14.26 -1.06 -1.11
C ASP A 101 14.79 -0.62 -2.50
N LYS A 102 14.03 -0.89 -3.56
CA LYS A 102 14.31 -0.38 -4.91
C LYS A 102 13.63 0.97 -5.14
N LEU A 103 12.40 1.12 -4.68
CA LEU A 103 11.61 2.34 -4.92
C LEU A 103 12.14 3.55 -4.15
N ILE A 104 12.76 3.35 -2.98
CA ILE A 104 13.34 4.43 -2.17
C ILE A 104 14.39 5.26 -2.94
N HIS A 105 15.05 4.66 -3.93
CA HIS A 105 16.05 5.31 -4.77
C HIS A 105 15.46 6.02 -5.99
N GLN A 106 14.17 5.85 -6.26
CA GLN A 106 13.48 6.37 -7.44
C GLN A 106 12.45 7.44 -7.10
N PHE A 107 11.86 7.39 -5.90
CA PHE A 107 10.75 8.25 -5.50
C PHE A 107 11.04 8.97 -4.18
N GLU A 108 11.17 10.30 -4.22
CA GLU A 108 11.44 11.13 -3.04
C GLU A 108 10.33 11.02 -1.97
N GLN A 109 9.06 10.86 -2.37
CA GLN A 109 7.95 10.67 -1.42
C GLN A 109 8.11 9.38 -0.59
N ILE A 110 8.59 8.30 -1.21
CA ILE A 110 8.85 7.03 -0.52
C ILE A 110 10.02 7.21 0.45
N LYS A 111 11.11 7.84 0.00
CA LYS A 111 12.27 8.16 0.83
C LYS A 111 11.91 8.99 2.05
N TYR A 112 11.06 10.01 1.89
CA TYR A 112 10.56 10.81 3.00
C TYR A 112 9.71 9.98 3.97
N ALA A 113 8.77 9.18 3.46
CA ALA A 113 7.91 8.34 4.30
C ALA A 113 8.70 7.29 5.10
N VAL A 114 9.72 6.67 4.50
CA VAL A 114 10.65 5.75 5.17
C VAL A 114 11.42 6.48 6.27
N HIS A 115 11.92 7.69 5.99
CA HIS A 115 12.64 8.48 6.98
C HIS A 115 11.76 8.82 8.19
N GLN A 116 10.51 9.24 7.97
CA GLN A 116 9.54 9.50 9.05
C GLN A 116 9.25 8.22 9.87
N TYR A 117 9.07 7.08 9.21
CA TYR A 117 8.88 5.80 9.89
C TYR A 117 10.07 5.46 10.80
N LYS A 118 11.31 5.64 10.31
CA LYS A 118 12.52 5.38 11.10
C LYS A 118 12.60 6.30 12.31
N LEU A 119 12.37 7.61 12.13
CA LEU A 119 12.36 8.56 13.25
C LEU A 119 11.35 8.18 14.34
N VAL A 120 10.15 7.76 13.94
CA VAL A 120 9.08 7.37 14.86
C VAL A 120 9.43 6.09 15.63
N ASN A 121 10.05 5.11 14.98
CA ASN A 121 10.33 3.81 15.57
C ASN A 121 11.70 3.71 16.26
N GLU A 122 12.70 4.50 15.87
CA GLU A 122 14.00 4.63 16.54
C GLU A 122 13.89 5.44 17.84
N ARG A 123 12.97 6.43 17.88
CA ARG A 123 12.75 7.26 19.08
C ARG A 123 11.91 6.60 20.17
N GLY A 124 11.44 5.36 19.98
CA GLY A 124 10.63 4.66 21.00
C GLY A 124 9.48 5.52 21.51
N PHE A 125 8.53 5.83 20.62
CA PHE A 125 7.34 6.68 20.83
C PHE A 125 7.01 7.07 22.29
N ASP A 126 7.39 8.30 22.67
CA ASP A 126 6.64 9.12 23.65
C ASP A 126 5.77 10.07 22.82
N ALA A 127 4.48 9.76 22.75
CA ALA A 127 3.53 10.31 21.78
C ALA A 127 2.95 11.65 22.26
N THR A 128 3.75 12.71 22.35
CA THR A 128 3.18 14.06 22.39
C THR A 128 3.13 14.64 20.97
N PRO A 129 1.94 15.00 20.46
CA PRO A 129 1.85 15.67 19.18
C PRO A 129 2.43 17.07 19.34
N HIS A 130 3.67 17.28 18.89
CA HIS A 130 4.09 18.61 18.53
C HIS A 130 3.39 18.95 17.21
N CYS A 131 2.18 19.50 17.35
CA CYS A 131 1.79 20.60 16.48
C CYS A 131 2.94 21.60 16.44
N ASP A 132 3.11 22.20 15.27
CA ASP A 132 4.13 23.20 14.96
C ASP A 132 5.46 22.54 14.58
N LEU A 133 5.64 22.40 13.27
CA LEU A 133 6.90 22.69 12.56
C LEU A 133 6.70 22.39 11.07
N PHE A 134 6.02 23.29 10.36
CA PHE A 134 6.49 23.85 9.10
C PHE A 134 5.83 25.24 8.93
N PRO A 135 6.56 26.27 8.49
CA PRO A 135 6.01 27.60 8.23
C PRO A 135 4.99 27.61 7.08
#